data_AF-A0A399WDT5-F1
#
_entry.id   AF-A0A399WDT5-F1
#
_cell.length_a   1.000
_cell.length_b   1.000
_cell.length_c   1.000
_cell.angle_alpha   90.00
_cell.angle_beta   90.00
_cell.angle_gamma   90.00
#
_symmetry.space_group_name_H-M   'P 1'
#
loop_
_entity.id
_entity.type
_entity.pdbx_description
1 polymer ?
#
loop_
_entity_poly.entity_id
_entity_poly.type
_entity_poly.pdbx_seq_one_letter_code
_entity_poly.pdbx_strand_id
1 'polypeptide(L)'
;MFIHPYLEYFLDNLHTACSTLLNIFQKTTLSQNKYLIMKKTDLSLLSKRLDEEYEERERRRRETLKKTIESLKTYFKDKHIGKVILVGSVLTEGRFYPFSDIDVAVDGLEEDYLETLTELEEILERDVDLIEMRKCKFKDSLVKKGLKIV
;
A
#
# COMPACT_ATOMS: atom_id res chain seq x y z
N MET A 1 -47.20 -61.61 2.28
CA MET A 1 -47.84 -60.38 1.81
C MET A 1 -46.73 -59.48 1.28
N PHE A 2 -46.42 -59.62 -0.01
CA PHE A 2 -45.25 -58.98 -0.63
C PHE A 2 -45.64 -57.56 -1.03
N ILE A 3 -45.04 -56.56 -0.38
CA ILE A 3 -45.13 -55.17 -0.82
C ILE A 3 -44.33 -55.10 -2.12
N HIS A 4 -44.99 -54.66 -3.19
CA HIS A 4 -44.46 -54.66 -4.54
C HIS A 4 -43.25 -53.70 -4.61
N PRO A 5 -42.06 -54.13 -5.09
CA PRO A 5 -40.81 -53.35 -5.08
C PRO A 5 -40.86 -52.05 -5.90
N TYR A 6 -41.95 -51.84 -6.65
CA TYR A 6 -42.20 -50.65 -7.44
C TYR A 6 -42.77 -49.48 -6.62
N LEU A 7 -43.40 -49.74 -5.46
CA LEU A 7 -43.97 -48.68 -4.62
C LEU A 7 -42.90 -47.97 -3.77
N GLU A 8 -41.92 -48.72 -3.26
CA GLU A 8 -40.76 -48.17 -2.52
C GLU A 8 -39.92 -47.25 -3.41
N TYR A 9 -39.62 -47.70 -4.64
CA TYR A 9 -38.86 -46.91 -5.61
C TYR A 9 -39.56 -45.61 -6.03
N PHE A 10 -40.90 -45.60 -6.03
CA PHE A 10 -41.68 -44.40 -6.36
C PHE A 10 -41.68 -43.39 -5.20
N LEU A 11 -41.79 -43.86 -3.96
CA LEU A 11 -41.74 -43.01 -2.76
C LEU A 11 -40.34 -42.41 -2.53
N ASP A 12 -39.28 -43.18 -2.77
CA ASP A 12 -37.90 -42.70 -2.63
C ASP A 12 -37.55 -41.62 -3.67
N ASN A 13 -38.04 -41.77 -4.92
CA ASN A 13 -37.87 -40.75 -5.95
C ASN A 13 -38.65 -39.48 -5.62
N LEU A 14 -39.86 -39.59 -5.06
CA LEU A 14 -40.65 -38.43 -4.65
C LEU A 14 -39.97 -37.66 -3.51
N HIS A 15 -39.42 -38.38 -2.53
CA HIS A 15 -38.69 -37.80 -1.40
C HIS A 15 -37.40 -37.11 -1.87
N THR A 16 -36.66 -37.75 -2.79
CA THR A 16 -35.44 -37.20 -3.38
C THR A 16 -35.73 -35.94 -4.21
N ALA A 17 -36.78 -35.95 -5.02
CA ALA A 17 -37.24 -34.78 -5.78
C ALA A 17 -37.66 -33.62 -4.85
N CYS A 18 -38.35 -33.91 -3.73
CA CYS A 18 -38.79 -32.86 -2.81
C CYS A 18 -37.60 -32.23 -2.05
N SER A 19 -36.62 -33.03 -1.63
CA SER A 19 -35.41 -32.56 -0.95
C SER A 19 -34.50 -31.71 -1.85
N THR A 20 -34.42 -32.05 -3.14
CA THR A 20 -33.63 -31.29 -4.13
C THR A 20 -34.29 -29.95 -4.44
N LEU A 21 -35.62 -29.91 -4.60
CA LEU A 21 -36.36 -28.67 -4.79
C LEU A 21 -36.26 -27.73 -3.58
N LEU A 22 -36.33 -28.27 -2.35
CA LEU A 22 -36.16 -27.49 -1.12
C LEU A 22 -34.76 -26.86 -1.05
N ASN A 23 -33.72 -27.64 -1.38
CA ASN A 23 -32.33 -27.16 -1.42
C ASN A 23 -32.11 -26.08 -2.49
N ILE A 24 -32.72 -26.22 -3.67
CA ILE A 24 -32.64 -25.21 -4.74
C ILE A 24 -33.31 -23.93 -4.28
N PHE A 25 -34.51 -24.01 -3.66
CA PHE A 25 -35.23 -22.87 -3.13
C PHE A 25 -34.48 -22.14 -1.99
N GLN A 26 -33.84 -22.91 -1.09
CA GLN A 26 -32.99 -22.33 -0.04
C GLN A 26 -31.74 -21.65 -0.64
N LYS A 27 -31.10 -22.24 -1.64
CA LYS A 27 -29.93 -21.64 -2.30
C LYS A 27 -30.29 -20.38 -3.09
N THR A 28 -31.42 -20.35 -3.79
CA THR A 28 -31.87 -19.17 -4.53
C THR A 28 -32.26 -18.02 -3.60
N THR A 29 -32.96 -18.30 -2.49
CA THR A 29 -33.29 -17.28 -1.47
C THR A 29 -32.06 -16.74 -0.75
N LEU A 30 -31.08 -17.58 -0.41
CA LEU A 30 -29.79 -17.14 0.16
C LEU A 30 -28.98 -16.29 -0.83
N SER A 31 -28.96 -16.67 -2.11
CA SER A 31 -28.30 -15.90 -3.17
C SER A 31 -28.98 -14.53 -3.36
N GLN A 32 -30.31 -14.49 -3.43
CA GLN A 32 -31.07 -13.25 -3.54
C GLN A 32 -30.88 -12.34 -2.32
N ASN A 33 -30.88 -12.89 -1.09
CA ASN A 33 -30.57 -12.13 0.11
C ASN A 33 -29.14 -11.59 0.12
N LYS A 34 -28.15 -12.36 -0.33
CA LYS A 34 -26.76 -11.91 -0.46
C LYS A 34 -26.63 -10.75 -1.46
N TYR A 35 -27.31 -10.83 -2.61
CA TYR A 35 -27.35 -9.74 -3.59
C TYR A 35 -28.07 -8.50 -3.07
N LEU A 36 -29.13 -8.67 -2.27
CA LEU A 36 -29.86 -7.57 -1.65
C LEU A 36 -29.03 -6.87 -0.55
N ILE A 37 -28.25 -7.62 0.22
CA ILE A 37 -27.30 -7.08 1.22
C ILE A 37 -26.16 -6.32 0.55
N MET A 38 -25.58 -6.84 -0.54
CA MET A 38 -24.56 -6.13 -1.33
C MET A 38 -25.06 -4.83 -1.96
N LYS A 39 -26.35 -4.72 -2.30
CA LYS A 39 -26.95 -3.49 -2.83
C LYS A 39 -27.28 -2.42 -1.79
N LYS A 40 -27.22 -2.74 -0.48
CA LYS A 40 -27.76 -1.87 0.58
C LYS A 40 -26.71 -1.02 1.31
N THR A 41 -25.42 -1.18 1.05
CA THR A 41 -24.38 -0.31 1.63
C THR A 41 -24.12 0.87 0.70
N ASP A 42 -24.52 2.07 1.12
CA ASP A 42 -24.14 3.33 0.48
C ASP A 42 -22.64 3.59 0.74
N LEU A 43 -21.79 2.97 -0.09
CA LEU A 43 -20.33 3.11 -0.02
C LEU A 43 -19.85 4.43 -0.64
N SER A 44 -20.74 5.26 -1.19
CA SER A 44 -20.37 6.51 -1.88
C SER A 44 -19.73 7.54 -0.94
N LEU A 45 -20.14 7.55 0.33
CA LEU A 45 -19.54 8.41 1.35
C LEU A 45 -18.14 7.92 1.75
N LEU A 46 -17.92 6.61 1.79
CA LEU A 46 -16.60 6.03 2.08
C LEU A 46 -15.62 6.28 0.94
N SER A 47 -16.06 6.12 -0.32
CA SER A 47 -15.20 6.40 -1.48
C SER A 47 -14.78 7.87 -1.53
N LYS A 48 -15.71 8.81 -1.30
CA LYS A 48 -15.39 10.24 -1.24
C LYS A 48 -14.34 10.57 -0.18
N ARG A 49 -14.49 10.03 1.04
CA ARG A 49 -13.49 10.23 2.10
C ARG A 49 -12.13 9.67 1.72
N LEU A 50 -12.08 8.49 1.10
CA LEU A 50 -10.81 7.88 0.66
C LEU A 50 -10.11 8.71 -0.42
N ASP A 51 -10.88 9.29 -1.34
CA ASP A 51 -10.36 10.18 -2.37
C ASP A 51 -9.81 11.47 -1.76
N GLU A 52 -10.55 12.11 -0.84
CA GLU A 52 -10.08 13.30 -0.10
C GLU A 52 -8.81 13.02 0.70
N GLU A 53 -8.75 11.89 1.40
CA GLU A 53 -7.57 11.46 2.16
C GLU A 53 -6.37 11.14 1.25
N TYR A 54 -6.61 10.65 0.04
CA TYR A 54 -5.57 10.41 -0.97
C TYR A 54 -5.02 11.73 -1.50
N GLU A 55 -5.89 12.67 -1.88
CA GLU A 55 -5.50 13.96 -2.42
C GLU A 55 -4.69 14.77 -1.40
N GLU A 56 -5.13 14.81 -0.14
CA GLU A 56 -4.43 15.52 0.93
C GLU A 56 -3.05 14.90 1.20
N ARG A 57 -2.95 13.57 1.13
CA ARG A 57 -1.67 12.86 1.27
C ARG A 57 -0.72 13.18 0.12
N GLU A 58 -1.21 13.19 -1.12
CA GLU A 58 -0.40 13.53 -2.28
C GLU A 58 0.03 15.00 -2.28
N ARG A 59 -0.83 15.91 -1.81
CA ARG A 59 -0.47 17.31 -1.59
C ARG A 59 0.70 17.42 -0.60
N ARG A 60 0.58 16.76 0.57
CA ARG A 60 1.65 16.73 1.58
C ARG A 60 2.93 16.10 1.04
N ARG A 61 2.84 14.98 0.30
CA ARG A 61 4.00 14.32 -0.31
C ARG A 61 4.76 15.28 -1.23
N ARG A 62 4.06 16.04 -2.08
CA ARG A 62 4.69 17.01 -2.99
C ARG A 62 5.37 18.16 -2.23
N GLU A 63 4.72 18.65 -1.17
CA GLU A 63 5.29 19.69 -0.31
C GLU A 63 6.54 19.20 0.42
N THR A 64 6.48 18.02 1.04
CA THR A 64 7.63 17.40 1.69
C THR A 64 8.74 17.15 0.69
N LEU A 65 8.45 16.55 -0.48
CA LEU A 65 9.45 16.31 -1.52
C LEU A 65 10.19 17.58 -1.92
N LYS A 66 9.45 18.69 -2.13
CA LYS A 66 10.06 19.97 -2.49
C LYS A 66 10.98 20.49 -1.38
N LYS A 67 10.48 20.52 -0.14
CA LYS A 67 11.26 20.94 1.03
C LYS A 67 12.51 20.09 1.21
N THR A 68 12.38 18.77 1.14
CA THR A 68 13.49 17.82 1.25
C THR A 68 14.56 18.08 0.19
N ILE A 69 14.17 18.28 -1.07
CA ILE A 69 15.13 18.58 -2.14
C ILE A 69 15.89 19.89 -1.84
N GLU A 70 15.20 20.95 -1.40
CA GLU A 70 15.81 22.24 -1.09
C GLU A 70 16.74 22.15 0.13
N SER A 71 16.31 21.48 1.20
CA SER A 71 17.10 21.25 2.41
C SER A 71 18.36 20.41 2.11
N LEU A 72 18.22 19.29 1.40
CA LEU A 72 19.36 18.43 1.05
C LEU A 72 20.38 19.16 0.16
N LYS A 73 19.91 19.95 -0.82
CA LYS A 73 20.81 20.77 -1.66
C LYS A 73 21.58 21.78 -0.84
N THR A 74 20.94 22.41 0.14
CA THR A 74 21.56 23.43 0.98
C THR A 74 22.57 22.79 1.93
N TYR A 75 22.18 21.70 2.59
CA TYR A 75 23.00 20.99 3.57
C TYR A 75 24.27 20.38 2.95
N PHE A 76 24.16 19.74 1.78
CA PHE A 76 25.30 19.13 1.10
C PHE A 76 26.09 20.07 0.19
N LYS A 77 25.72 21.36 0.11
CA LYS A 77 26.36 22.33 -0.79
C LYS A 77 27.86 22.52 -0.48
N ASP A 78 28.18 22.58 0.81
CA ASP A 78 29.53 22.89 1.30
C ASP A 78 30.30 21.63 1.76
N LYS A 79 29.66 20.45 1.65
CA LYS A 79 30.23 19.17 2.07
C LYS A 79 30.90 18.47 0.89
N HIS A 80 32.05 17.84 1.13
CA HIS A 80 32.73 17.02 0.14
C HIS A 80 32.02 15.68 0.00
N ILE A 81 31.01 15.62 -0.86
CA ILE A 81 30.27 14.39 -1.14
C ILE A 81 30.23 14.09 -2.63
N GLY A 82 30.30 12.80 -2.98
CA GLY A 82 30.33 12.37 -4.37
C GLY A 82 28.96 12.50 -5.03
N LYS A 83 27.93 11.93 -4.40
CA LYS A 83 26.54 11.94 -4.90
C LYS A 83 25.55 11.90 -3.75
N VAL A 84 24.42 12.58 -3.92
CA VAL A 84 23.26 12.47 -3.03
C VAL A 84 22.05 12.10 -3.87
N ILE A 85 21.36 11.04 -3.48
CA ILE A 85 20.23 10.47 -4.21
C ILE A 85 19.08 10.29 -3.23
N LEU A 86 17.98 11.01 -3.46
CA LEU A 86 16.73 10.77 -2.75
C LEU A 86 16.09 9.50 -3.31
N VAL A 87 15.63 8.60 -2.45
CA VAL A 87 14.99 7.34 -2.85
C VAL A 87 13.69 7.13 -2.07
N GLY A 88 13.09 5.95 -2.21
CA GLY A 88 12.02 5.53 -1.32
C GLY A 88 10.61 5.99 -1.68
N SER A 89 9.77 5.97 -0.66
CA SER A 89 8.32 6.17 -0.79
C SER A 89 7.94 7.58 -1.22
N VAL A 90 8.74 8.60 -0.85
CA VAL A 90 8.50 10.02 -1.17
C VAL A 90 8.48 10.30 -2.68
N LEU A 91 9.20 9.50 -3.47
CA LEU A 91 9.22 9.61 -4.94
C LEU A 91 8.04 8.91 -5.62
N THR A 92 7.32 8.03 -4.90
CA THR A 92 6.26 7.20 -5.50
C THR A 92 4.89 7.74 -5.08
N GLU A 93 4.08 8.11 -6.07
CA GLU A 93 2.69 8.52 -5.86
C GLU A 93 1.89 7.45 -5.11
N GLY A 94 1.10 7.88 -4.13
CA GLY A 94 0.22 7.08 -3.31
C GLY A 94 0.92 6.26 -2.22
N ARG A 95 2.26 6.26 -2.16
CA ARG A 95 3.03 5.44 -1.20
C ARG A 95 3.63 6.18 -0.02
N PHE A 96 3.50 7.51 0.02
CA PHE A 96 4.06 8.32 1.10
C PHE A 96 3.01 8.62 2.15
N TYR A 97 3.18 8.10 3.35
CA TYR A 97 2.25 8.24 4.47
C TYR A 97 2.79 9.20 5.53
N PRO A 98 1.97 9.66 6.50
CA PRO A 98 2.42 10.57 7.55
C PRO A 98 3.59 10.04 8.39
N PHE A 99 3.69 8.73 8.54
CA PHE A 99 4.75 8.01 9.26
C PHE A 99 5.88 7.54 8.34
N SER A 100 5.84 7.86 7.04
CA SER A 100 6.90 7.49 6.12
C SER A 100 8.15 8.31 6.38
N ASP A 101 9.26 7.60 6.45
CA ASP A 101 10.64 8.07 6.48
C ASP A 101 11.07 8.67 5.14
N ILE A 102 12.21 9.36 5.18
CA ILE A 102 12.88 9.91 4.01
C ILE A 102 14.18 9.13 3.78
N ASP A 103 14.20 8.29 2.74
CA ASP A 103 15.39 7.54 2.37
C ASP A 103 16.37 8.41 1.56
N VAL A 104 17.57 8.63 2.08
CA VAL A 104 18.63 9.43 1.43
C VAL A 104 19.86 8.57 1.24
N ALA A 105 20.21 8.28 -0.01
CA ALA A 105 21.42 7.55 -0.35
C ALA A 105 22.58 8.51 -0.67
N VAL A 106 23.73 8.29 -0.04
CA VAL A 106 24.92 9.12 -0.19
C VAL A 106 26.14 8.30 -0.62
N ASP A 107 26.94 8.85 -1.52
CA ASP A 107 28.22 8.28 -1.94
C ASP A 107 29.39 9.15 -1.49
N GLY A 108 30.27 8.58 -0.67
CA GLY A 108 31.47 9.26 -0.18
C GLY A 108 31.20 10.27 0.93
N LEU A 109 30.37 9.90 1.91
CA LEU A 109 30.26 10.66 3.16
C LEU A 109 31.58 10.54 3.94
N GLU A 110 32.29 11.65 4.11
CA GLU A 110 33.52 11.73 4.91
C GLU A 110 33.25 12.07 6.38
N GLU A 111 32.10 12.69 6.66
CA GLU A 111 31.66 13.09 7.99
C GLU A 111 31.15 11.90 8.82
N ASP A 112 30.92 12.14 10.11
CA ASP A 112 30.33 11.13 10.98
C ASP A 112 28.89 10.81 10.55
N TYR A 113 28.63 9.51 10.37
CA TYR A 113 27.35 9.02 9.89
C TYR A 113 26.20 9.35 10.86
N LEU A 114 26.41 9.21 12.17
CA LEU A 114 25.37 9.42 13.17
C LEU A 114 25.09 10.91 13.36
N GLU A 115 26.13 11.74 13.32
CA GLU A 115 25.99 13.19 13.32
C GLU A 115 25.21 13.66 12.09
N THR A 116 25.61 13.21 10.89
CA THR A 116 24.91 13.53 9.64
C THR A 116 23.45 13.11 9.68
N LEU A 117 23.18 11.89 10.16
CA LEU A 117 21.82 11.37 10.29
C LEU A 117 20.96 12.27 11.20
N THR A 118 21.46 12.58 12.40
CA THR A 118 20.74 13.40 13.39
C THR A 118 20.48 14.80 12.86
N GLU A 119 21.47 15.43 12.24
CA GLU A 119 21.31 16.75 11.61
C GLU A 119 20.25 16.75 10.50
N LEU A 120 20.23 15.70 9.67
CA LEU A 120 19.23 15.55 8.62
C LEU A 120 17.81 15.36 9.18
N GLU A 121 17.65 14.57 10.23
CA GLU A 121 16.36 14.38 10.91
C GLU A 121 15.84 15.68 11.53
N GLU A 122 16.73 16.48 12.13
CA GLU A 122 16.39 17.81 12.66
C GLU A 122 15.97 18.78 11.54
N ILE A 123 16.73 18.84 10.44
CA ILE A 123 16.45 19.75 9.32
C ILE A 123 15.15 19.38 8.59
N LEU A 124 14.86 18.08 8.47
CA LEU A 124 13.69 17.58 7.75
C LEU A 124 12.46 17.39 8.65
N GLU A 125 12.62 17.59 9.96
CA GLU A 125 11.59 17.39 11.01
C GLU A 125 10.91 16.01 10.89
N ARG A 126 11.68 14.99 10.51
CA ARG A 126 11.18 13.66 10.16
C ARG A 126 12.32 12.64 10.15
N ASP A 127 11.97 11.39 10.44
CA ASP A 127 12.88 10.26 10.39
C ASP A 127 13.52 10.11 9.00
N VAL A 128 14.83 9.88 8.98
CA VAL A 128 15.65 9.75 7.77
C VAL A 128 16.33 8.39 7.77
N ASP A 129 16.28 7.67 6.66
CA ASP A 129 17.16 6.50 6.46
C ASP A 129 18.36 6.91 5.60
N LEU A 130 19.52 7.03 6.23
CA LEU A 130 20.76 7.43 5.56
C LEU A 130 21.48 6.20 5.00
N ILE A 131 21.57 6.08 3.68
CA ILE A 131 22.12 4.89 3.03
C ILE A 131 23.50 5.18 2.45
N GLU A 132 24.55 4.59 3.02
CA GLU A 132 25.89 4.63 2.44
C GLU A 132 26.00 3.72 1.21
N MET A 133 26.09 4.34 0.02
CA MET A 133 26.14 3.62 -1.25
C MET A 133 27.36 2.70 -1.39
N ARG A 134 28.49 3.05 -0.75
CA ARG A 134 29.72 2.24 -0.79
C ARG A 134 29.57 0.88 -0.10
N LYS A 135 28.70 0.79 0.91
CA LYS A 135 28.44 -0.44 1.67
C LYS A 135 27.28 -1.27 1.10
N CYS A 136 26.52 -0.70 0.17
CA CYS A 136 25.32 -1.33 -0.39
C CYS A 136 25.57 -2.15 -1.66
N LYS A 137 25.04 -3.39 -1.68
CA LYS A 137 25.08 -4.27 -2.87
C LYS A 137 24.13 -3.84 -3.99
N PHE A 138 23.11 -3.03 -3.69
CA PHE A 138 22.05 -2.62 -4.61
C PHE A 138 22.17 -1.17 -5.10
N LYS A 139 23.37 -0.59 -5.05
CA LYS A 139 23.67 0.79 -5.50
C LYS A 139 23.11 1.12 -6.88
N ASP A 140 23.15 0.18 -7.82
CA ASP A 140 22.67 0.40 -9.19
C ASP A 140 21.15 0.60 -9.24
N SER A 141 20.40 -0.05 -8.34
CA SER A 141 18.95 0.17 -8.23
C SER A 141 18.64 1.54 -7.64
N LEU A 142 19.44 2.02 -6.68
CA LEU A 142 19.28 3.35 -6.09
C LEU A 142 19.50 4.44 -7.14
N VAL A 143 20.56 4.30 -7.94
CA VAL A 143 20.85 5.26 -9.03
C VAL A 143 19.78 5.26 -10.11
N LYS A 144 19.21 4.11 -10.45
CA LYS A 144 18.18 4.01 -11.50
C LYS A 144 16.81 4.53 -11.08
N LYS A 145 16.42 4.33 -9.81
CA LYS A 145 15.08 4.67 -9.31
C LYS A 145 15.04 5.99 -8.54
N GLY A 146 16.18 6.42 -8.03
CA GLY A 146 16.31 7.60 -7.20
C GLY A 146 16.41 8.90 -7.99
N LEU A 147 16.13 9.99 -7.29
CA LEU A 147 16.30 11.34 -7.80
C LEU A 147 17.66 11.87 -7.36
N LYS A 148 18.54 12.14 -8.33
CA LYS A 148 19.85 12.74 -8.07
C LYS A 148 19.69 14.21 -7.64
N ILE A 149 20.26 14.57 -6.50
CA ILE A 149 20.19 15.91 -5.90
C ILE A 149 21.50 16.69 -6.13
N VAL A 150 22.64 16.03 -5.88
CA VAL A 150 24.02 16.53 -6.04
C VAL A 150 24.82 15.56 -6.89
#